data_AF-A0A412ZFU1-F1
#
_entry.id   AF-A0A412ZFU1-F1
#
_cell.length_a   1.000
_cell.length_b   1.000
_cell.length_c   1.000
_cell.angle_alpha   90.00
_cell.angle_beta   90.00
_cell.angle_gamma   90.00
#
_symmetry.space_group_name_H-M   'P 1'
#
loop_
_entity.id
_entity.type
_entity.pdbx_description
1 polymer ?
#
loop_
_entity_poly.entity_id
_entity_poly.type
_entity_poly.pdbx_seq_one_letter_code
_entity_poly.pdbx_strand_id
1 'polypeptide(L)'
;MDNQNGTTDLLEEFAASIEQLAHTIEGIARLEEEKAETASLGYHDRMDGILKREQVYILKLRGLEQKRLRLAEAMGWKGLTFRQILSQSTSEQAGRLSPLFTRLDSQIKHLREVKDTAERMIQVRLREFNMILSSTTGGGCDENGVPVKGPSSFFHDRYV
;
A
#
# COMPACT_ATOMS: atom_id res chain seq x y z
N MET A 1 -27.68 1.36 36.71
CA MET A 1 -27.02 0.15 36.17
C MET A 1 -26.20 0.56 34.94
N ASP A 2 -25.42 1.64 35.04
CA ASP A 2 -25.20 2.50 33.85
C ASP A 2 -23.77 2.42 33.29
N ASN A 3 -22.91 1.63 33.94
CA ASN A 3 -21.47 1.56 33.60
C ASN A 3 -21.11 0.45 32.59
N GLN A 4 -22.01 -0.52 32.37
CA GLN A 4 -21.79 -1.60 31.39
C GLN A 4 -22.03 -1.14 29.95
N ASN A 5 -22.98 -0.21 29.72
CA ASN A 5 -23.34 0.24 28.37
C ASN A 5 -22.21 1.05 27.71
N GLY A 6 -21.51 1.89 28.47
CA GLY A 6 -20.39 2.70 27.94
C GLY A 6 -19.14 1.86 27.60
N THR A 7 -18.92 0.76 28.31
CA THR A 7 -17.77 -0.13 28.04
C THR A 7 -18.00 -0.97 26.78
N THR A 8 -19.23 -1.45 26.57
CA THR A 8 -19.62 -2.19 25.36
C THR A 8 -19.55 -1.31 24.11
N ASP A 9 -19.95 -0.04 24.22
CA ASP A 9 -19.88 0.93 23.13
C ASP A 9 -18.42 1.21 22.70
N LEU A 10 -17.53 1.42 23.66
CA LEU A 10 -16.08 1.61 23.39
C LEU A 10 -15.42 0.39 22.74
N LEU A 11 -15.83 -0.82 23.14
CA LEU A 11 -15.34 -2.06 22.53
C LEU A 11 -15.74 -2.14 21.06
N GLU A 12 -17.02 -1.87 20.74
CA GLU A 12 -17.50 -1.93 19.36
C GLU A 12 -16.91 -0.81 18.50
N GLU A 13 -16.72 0.39 19.05
CA GLU A 13 -15.98 1.45 18.38
C GLU A 13 -14.53 1.06 18.07
N PHE A 14 -13.87 0.38 19.01
CA PHE A 14 -12.52 -0.12 18.81
C PHE A 14 -12.50 -1.21 17.74
N ALA A 15 -13.40 -2.20 17.84
CA ALA A 15 -13.55 -3.26 16.86
C ALA A 15 -13.80 -2.69 15.45
N ALA A 16 -14.70 -1.71 15.32
CA ALA A 16 -14.97 -1.02 14.07
C ALA A 16 -13.73 -0.28 13.54
N SER A 17 -12.91 0.32 14.41
CA SER A 17 -11.65 0.96 13.98
C SER A 17 -10.65 -0.05 13.39
N ILE A 18 -10.54 -1.25 13.97
CA ILE A 18 -9.68 -2.33 13.46
C ILE A 18 -10.19 -2.81 12.10
N GLU A 19 -11.51 -2.97 11.97
CA GLU A 19 -12.12 -3.37 10.71
C GLU A 19 -11.89 -2.33 9.61
N GLN A 20 -12.08 -1.04 9.92
CA GLN A 20 -11.82 0.04 8.97
C GLN A 20 -10.34 0.14 8.58
N LEU A 21 -9.41 -0.13 9.51
CA LEU A 21 -7.99 -0.23 9.21
C LEU A 21 -7.72 -1.37 8.23
N ALA A 22 -8.27 -2.56 8.46
CA ALA A 22 -8.08 -3.71 7.57
C ALA A 22 -8.59 -3.42 6.15
N HIS A 23 -9.77 -2.81 6.00
CA HIS A 23 -10.31 -2.42 4.69
C HIS A 23 -9.48 -1.31 4.02
N THR A 24 -8.94 -0.37 4.80
CA THR A 24 -8.08 0.71 4.26
C THR A 24 -6.77 0.12 3.74
N ILE A 25 -6.18 -0.84 4.45
CA ILE A 25 -4.96 -1.56 4.05
C ILE A 25 -5.20 -2.37 2.78
N GLU A 26 -6.33 -3.07 2.68
CA GLU A 26 -6.74 -3.78 1.46
C GLU A 26 -6.85 -2.82 0.27
N GLY A 27 -7.42 -1.63 0.47
CA GLY A 27 -7.48 -0.59 -0.56
C GLY A 27 -6.11 -0.10 -1.02
N ILE A 28 -5.15 0.03 -0.10
CA ILE A 28 -3.75 0.37 -0.44
C ILE A 28 -3.11 -0.78 -1.24
N ALA A 29 -3.32 -2.04 -0.82
CA ALA A 29 -2.75 -3.19 -1.53
C ALA A 29 -3.21 -3.23 -2.99
N ARG A 30 -4.49 -2.98 -3.26
CA ARG A 30 -4.99 -2.89 -4.65
C ARG A 30 -4.33 -1.77 -5.46
N LEU A 31 -4.01 -0.63 -4.84
CA LEU A 31 -3.28 0.45 -5.52
C LEU A 31 -1.82 0.05 -5.78
N GLU A 32 -1.18 -0.67 -4.87
CA GLU A 32 0.16 -1.22 -5.09
C GLU A 32 0.17 -2.24 -6.25
N GLU A 33 -0.85 -3.09 -6.37
CA GLU A 33 -1.01 -3.99 -7.54
C GLU A 33 -1.18 -3.19 -8.83
N GLU A 34 -2.04 -2.16 -8.82
CA GLU A 34 -2.26 -1.27 -9.96
C GLU A 34 -0.97 -0.53 -10.36
N LYS A 35 -0.14 -0.11 -9.38
CA LYS A 35 1.19 0.47 -9.63
C LYS A 35 2.13 -0.54 -10.30
N ALA A 36 2.18 -1.77 -9.81
CA ALA A 36 3.03 -2.82 -10.37
C ALA A 36 2.67 -3.12 -11.84
N GLU A 37 1.37 -3.22 -12.15
CA GLU A 37 0.87 -3.43 -13.50
C GLU A 37 1.16 -2.23 -14.40
N THR A 38 0.85 -1.01 -13.94
CA THR A 38 1.08 0.23 -14.68
C THR A 38 2.56 0.42 -15.02
N ALA A 39 3.44 0.16 -14.06
CA ALA A 39 4.88 0.15 -14.28
C ALA A 39 5.26 -0.90 -15.32
N SER A 40 4.75 -2.14 -15.17
CA SER A 40 4.97 -3.22 -16.13
C SER A 40 4.54 -2.85 -17.54
N LEU A 41 3.48 -2.08 -17.73
CA LEU A 41 2.98 -1.72 -19.08
C LEU A 41 3.58 -0.42 -19.63
N GLY A 42 4.40 0.29 -18.85
CA GLY A 42 5.01 1.56 -19.26
C GLY A 42 4.04 2.76 -19.29
N TYR A 43 2.87 2.63 -18.66
CA TYR A 43 1.80 3.65 -18.63
C TYR A 43 2.06 4.72 -17.58
N HIS A 44 3.15 5.45 -17.75
CA HIS A 44 3.62 6.47 -16.81
C HIS A 44 2.61 7.62 -16.61
N ASP A 45 1.76 7.91 -17.58
CA ASP A 45 0.67 8.88 -17.53
C ASP A 45 -0.36 8.57 -16.42
N ARG A 46 -0.54 7.29 -16.09
CA ARG A 46 -1.50 6.84 -15.07
C ARG A 46 -0.92 6.84 -13.66
N MET A 47 0.41 6.88 -13.52
CA MET A 47 1.09 6.75 -12.23
C MET A 47 0.74 7.89 -11.26
N ASP A 48 0.66 9.13 -11.74
CA ASP A 48 0.33 10.30 -10.89
C ASP A 48 -1.07 10.17 -10.25
N GLY A 49 -2.05 9.67 -11.02
CA GLY A 49 -3.40 9.41 -10.52
C GLY A 49 -3.45 8.30 -9.46
N ILE A 50 -2.60 7.28 -9.59
CA ILE A 50 -2.50 6.20 -8.60
C ILE A 50 -1.85 6.72 -7.31
N LEU A 51 -0.75 7.46 -7.41
CA LEU A 51 -0.04 8.04 -6.26
C LEU A 51 -0.93 9.01 -5.46
N LYS A 52 -1.75 9.83 -6.14
CA LYS A 52 -2.73 10.71 -5.48
C LYS A 52 -3.77 9.92 -4.68
N ARG A 53 -4.33 8.85 -5.26
CA ARG A 53 -5.29 7.98 -4.55
C ARG A 53 -4.63 7.30 -3.36
N GLU A 54 -3.40 6.83 -3.52
CA GLU A 54 -2.64 6.21 -2.43
C GLU A 54 -2.43 7.19 -1.27
N GLN A 55 -2.07 8.44 -1.56
CA GLN A 55 -1.91 9.47 -0.53
C GLN A 55 -3.20 9.70 0.29
N VAL A 56 -4.38 9.62 -0.34
CA VAL A 56 -5.68 9.70 0.36
C VAL A 56 -5.85 8.52 1.33
N TYR A 57 -5.51 7.30 0.90
CA TYR A 57 -5.56 6.13 1.77
C TYR A 57 -4.55 6.22 2.93
N ILE A 58 -3.33 6.73 2.69
CA ILE A 58 -2.33 6.92 3.75
C ILE A 58 -2.81 7.91 4.81
N LEU A 59 -3.46 9.01 4.42
CA LEU A 59 -4.04 9.96 5.37
C LEU A 59 -5.18 9.32 6.18
N LYS A 60 -6.06 8.56 5.51
CA LYS A 60 -7.14 7.82 6.17
C LYS A 60 -6.59 6.80 7.18
N LEU A 61 -5.57 6.04 6.79
CA LEU A 61 -4.90 5.05 7.65
C LEU A 61 -4.36 5.70 8.92
N ARG A 62 -3.67 6.84 8.79
CA ARG A 62 -3.14 7.61 9.94
C ARG A 62 -4.25 8.07 10.88
N GLY A 63 -5.35 8.60 10.34
CA GLY A 63 -6.48 9.05 11.15
C GLY A 63 -7.14 7.90 11.91
N LEU A 64 -7.34 6.75 11.25
CA LEU A 64 -7.90 5.55 11.88
C LEU A 64 -6.97 4.97 12.95
N GLU A 65 -5.66 4.95 12.72
CA GLU A 65 -4.71 4.46 13.71
C GLU A 65 -4.68 5.35 14.95
N GLN A 66 -4.76 6.67 14.78
CA GLN A 66 -4.93 7.59 15.91
C GLN A 66 -6.25 7.33 16.67
N LYS A 67 -7.35 7.07 15.97
CA LYS A 67 -8.63 6.70 16.60
C LYS A 67 -8.47 5.41 17.41
N ARG A 68 -7.90 4.37 16.82
CA ARG A 68 -7.64 3.07 17.47
C ARG A 68 -6.80 3.24 18.74
N LEU A 69 -5.73 4.04 18.70
CA LEU A 69 -4.87 4.30 19.85
C LEU A 69 -5.59 5.03 20.98
N ARG A 70 -6.43 6.03 20.66
CA ARG A 70 -7.26 6.74 21.65
C ARG A 70 -8.26 5.81 22.33
N LEU A 71 -8.91 4.95 21.56
CA LEU A 71 -9.86 3.96 22.09
C LEU A 71 -9.14 2.91 22.95
N ALA A 72 -7.98 2.43 22.52
CA ALA A 72 -7.14 1.55 23.33
C ALA A 72 -6.76 2.21 24.66
N GLU A 73 -6.39 3.48 24.66
CA GLU A 73 -6.08 4.23 25.89
C GLU A 73 -7.29 4.36 26.81
N ALA A 74 -8.48 4.67 26.27
CA ALA A 74 -9.73 4.75 27.04
C ALA A 74 -10.11 3.41 27.71
N MET A 75 -9.73 2.28 27.11
CA MET A 75 -9.94 0.93 27.66
C MET A 75 -8.78 0.43 28.54
N GLY A 76 -7.75 1.26 28.79
CA GLY A 76 -6.58 0.87 29.56
C GLY A 76 -5.62 -0.08 28.83
N TRP A 77 -5.71 -0.17 27.51
CA TRP A 77 -4.89 -1.04 26.65
C TRP A 77 -3.70 -0.31 26.01
N LYS A 78 -3.35 0.87 26.52
CA LYS A 78 -2.25 1.67 26.01
C LYS A 78 -0.94 0.88 26.05
N GLY A 79 -0.25 0.81 24.91
CA GLY A 79 1.03 0.12 24.78
C GLY A 79 0.94 -1.40 24.72
N LEU A 80 -0.25 -1.99 24.77
CA LEU A 80 -0.42 -3.44 24.66
C LEU A 80 -0.43 -3.91 23.22
N THR A 81 0.18 -5.08 23.00
CA THR A 81 0.05 -5.82 21.75
C THR A 81 -1.34 -6.45 21.62
N PHE A 82 -1.77 -6.78 20.41
CA PHE A 82 -3.04 -7.48 20.18
C PHE A 82 -3.15 -8.80 20.96
N ARG A 83 -2.03 -9.53 21.09
CA ARG A 83 -1.99 -10.76 21.91
C ARG A 83 -2.21 -10.47 23.39
N GLN A 84 -1.59 -9.42 23.92
CA GLN A 84 -1.78 -9.02 25.32
C GLN A 84 -3.21 -8.54 25.58
N ILE A 85 -3.79 -7.75 24.65
CA ILE A 85 -5.20 -7.33 24.71
C ILE A 85 -6.11 -8.56 24.82
N LEU A 86 -5.94 -9.57 23.96
CA LEU A 86 -6.73 -10.80 24.02
C LEU A 86 -6.56 -11.55 25.35
N SER A 87 -5.34 -11.60 25.90
CA SER A 87 -5.05 -12.35 27.13
C SER A 87 -5.69 -11.77 28.39
N GLN A 88 -5.98 -10.46 28.41
CA GLN A 88 -6.59 -9.77 29.54
C GLN A 88 -8.08 -9.41 29.29
N SER A 89 -8.57 -9.65 28.07
CA SER A 89 -9.97 -9.43 27.71
C SER A 89 -10.85 -10.56 28.24
N THR A 90 -12.15 -10.28 28.43
CA THR A 90 -13.12 -11.34 28.71
C THR A 90 -13.23 -12.31 27.53
N SER A 91 -13.75 -13.53 27.75
CA SER A 91 -13.94 -14.51 26.68
C SER A 91 -14.77 -13.96 25.51
N GLU A 92 -15.81 -13.17 25.81
CA GLU A 92 -16.66 -12.53 24.81
C GLU A 92 -15.91 -11.47 24.00
N GLN A 93 -15.18 -10.57 24.67
CA GLN A 93 -14.33 -9.56 24.03
C GLN A 93 -13.25 -10.20 23.15
N ALA A 94 -12.59 -11.25 23.66
CA ALA A 94 -11.59 -11.99 22.92
C ALA A 94 -12.19 -12.68 21.68
N GLY A 95 -13.38 -13.26 21.80
CA GLY A 95 -14.13 -13.83 20.69
C GLY A 95 -14.46 -12.81 19.60
N ARG A 96 -14.78 -11.57 20.00
CA ARG A 96 -15.06 -10.46 19.08
C ARG A 96 -13.81 -9.93 18.37
N LEU A 97 -12.71 -9.77 19.10
CA LEU A 97 -11.50 -9.10 18.62
C LEU A 97 -10.52 -10.03 17.87
N SER A 98 -10.45 -11.32 18.26
CA SER A 98 -9.56 -12.30 17.66
C SER A 98 -9.66 -12.41 16.12
N PRO A 99 -10.86 -12.54 15.51
CA PRO A 99 -10.98 -12.61 14.06
C PRO A 99 -10.56 -11.29 13.39
N LEU A 100 -10.81 -10.15 14.03
CA LEU A 100 -10.42 -8.83 13.51
C LEU A 100 -8.91 -8.65 13.49
N PHE A 101 -8.22 -9.04 14.57
CA PHE A 101 -6.76 -8.99 14.64
C PHE A 101 -6.12 -9.95 13.63
N THR A 102 -6.70 -11.14 13.45
CA THR A 102 -6.25 -12.11 12.45
C THR A 102 -6.39 -11.56 11.03
N ARG A 103 -7.54 -10.95 10.72
CA ARG A 103 -7.77 -10.30 9.42
C ARG A 103 -6.80 -9.15 9.19
N LEU A 104 -6.62 -8.28 10.18
CA LEU A 104 -5.70 -7.15 10.07
C LEU A 104 -4.25 -7.60 9.82
N ASP A 105 -3.77 -8.62 10.54
CA ASP A 105 -2.43 -9.19 10.34
C ASP A 105 -2.25 -9.77 8.93
N SER A 106 -3.25 -10.51 8.44
CA SER A 106 -3.25 -11.03 7.07
C SER A 106 -3.18 -9.92 6.02
N GLN A 107 -3.98 -8.86 6.17
CA GLN A 107 -3.97 -7.71 5.26
C GLN A 107 -2.64 -6.95 5.28
N ILE A 108 -2.01 -6.79 6.46
CA ILE A 108 -0.69 -6.16 6.56
C ILE A 108 0.38 -6.98 5.85
N LYS A 109 0.35 -8.32 6.00
CA LYS A 109 1.29 -9.22 5.30
C LYS A 109 1.13 -9.13 3.79
N HIS A 110 -0.10 -9.23 3.31
CA HIS A 110 -0.41 -9.11 1.89
C HIS A 110 0.04 -7.76 1.31
N LEU A 111 -0.26 -6.65 2.00
CA LEU A 111 0.20 -5.32 1.56
C LEU A 111 1.73 -5.26 1.41
N ARG A 112 2.50 -5.84 2.35
CA ARG A 112 3.97 -5.86 2.24
C ARG A 112 4.44 -6.62 1.01
N GLU A 113 3.87 -7.79 0.75
CA GLU A 113 4.23 -8.63 -0.41
C GLU A 113 3.94 -7.92 -1.74
N VAL A 114 2.78 -7.27 -1.84
CA VAL A 114 2.40 -6.52 -3.03
C VAL A 114 3.30 -5.31 -3.21
N LYS A 115 3.55 -4.54 -2.15
CA LYS A 115 4.44 -3.39 -2.19
C LYS A 115 5.85 -3.78 -2.66
N ASP A 116 6.42 -4.85 -2.11
CA ASP A 116 7.74 -5.35 -2.52
C ASP A 116 7.75 -5.79 -4.00
N THR A 117 6.61 -6.21 -4.53
CA THR A 117 6.44 -6.55 -5.96
C THR A 117 6.36 -5.30 -6.83
N ALA A 118 5.57 -4.31 -6.43
CA ALA A 118 5.45 -3.03 -7.14
C ALA A 118 6.80 -2.31 -7.22
N GLU A 119 7.54 -2.23 -6.12
CA GLU A 119 8.87 -1.62 -6.08
C GLU A 119 9.84 -2.30 -7.05
N ARG A 120 9.86 -3.64 -7.09
CA ARG A 120 10.70 -4.40 -8.04
C ARG A 120 10.34 -4.10 -9.50
N MET A 121 9.05 -4.09 -9.83
CA MET A 121 8.59 -3.82 -11.20
C MET A 121 8.96 -2.41 -11.66
N ILE A 122 8.77 -1.42 -10.80
CA ILE A 122 9.16 -0.03 -11.06
C ILE A 122 10.68 0.05 -11.30
N GLN A 123 11.49 -0.60 -10.46
CA GLN A 123 12.95 -0.61 -10.61
C GLN A 123 13.41 -1.24 -11.93
N VAL A 124 12.83 -2.37 -12.33
CA VAL A 124 13.14 -3.02 -13.62
C VAL A 124 12.87 -2.07 -14.77
N ARG A 125 11.69 -1.44 -14.78
CA ARG A 125 11.27 -0.53 -15.86
C ARG A 125 12.13 0.73 -15.93
N LEU A 126 12.54 1.28 -14.79
CA LEU A 126 13.49 2.41 -14.76
C LEU A 126 14.87 2.02 -15.31
N ARG A 127 15.36 0.80 -15.05
CA ARG A 127 16.64 0.32 -15.60
C ARG A 127 16.57 0.18 -17.12
N GLU A 128 15.50 -0.39 -17.65
CA GLU A 128 15.28 -0.50 -19.09
C GLU A 128 15.24 0.87 -19.76
N PHE A 129 14.53 1.83 -19.16
CA PHE A 129 14.47 3.19 -19.66
C PHE A 129 15.86 3.86 -19.67
N ASN A 130 16.63 3.73 -18.60
CA ASN A 130 18.01 4.24 -18.53
C ASN A 130 18.94 3.61 -19.57
N MET A 131 18.80 2.31 -19.85
CA MET A 131 19.57 1.63 -20.89
C MET A 131 19.25 2.18 -22.28
N ILE A 132 17.97 2.41 -22.58
CA ILE A 132 17.52 3.00 -23.86
C ILE A 132 18.03 4.45 -24.02
N LEU A 133 17.96 5.25 -22.97
CA LEU A 133 18.50 6.62 -23.00
C LEU A 133 20.02 6.61 -23.23
N SER A 134 20.74 5.71 -22.57
CA SER A 134 22.19 5.60 -22.70
C SER A 134 22.62 5.11 -24.09
N SER A 135 21.88 4.17 -24.70
CA SER A 135 22.16 3.72 -26.07
C SER A 135 21.83 4.77 -27.14
N THR A 136 20.82 5.60 -26.90
CA THR A 136 20.44 6.71 -27.81
C THR A 136 21.42 7.88 -27.74
N THR A 137 22.06 8.09 -26.58
CA THR A 137 23.07 9.14 -26.38
C THR A 137 24.48 8.69 -26.81
N GLY A 138 24.68 7.38 -27.02
CA GLY A 138 25.94 6.76 -27.45
C GLY A 138 26.11 6.62 -28.97
N GLY A 139 25.52 7.52 -29.77
CA GLY A 139 25.76 7.61 -31.20
C GLY A 139 27.19 8.06 -31.51
N GLY A 140 28.16 7.16 -31.37
CA GLY A 140 29.52 7.37 -31.83
C GLY A 140 29.51 7.56 -33.35
N CYS A 141 30.00 8.72 -33.81
CA CYS A 141 30.34 8.92 -35.20
C CYS A 141 31.49 7.96 -35.55
N ASP A 142 31.41 7.30 -36.70
CA ASP A 142 32.60 6.66 -37.26
C ASP A 142 33.61 7.74 -37.69
N GLU A 143 34.86 7.34 -37.88
CA GLU A 143 35.98 8.19 -38.30
C GLU A 143 35.78 8.85 -39.70
N ASN A 144 34.64 8.60 -40.37
CA ASN A 144 34.32 9.12 -41.70
C ASN A 144 33.02 9.96 -41.74
N GLY A 145 32.39 10.24 -40.59
CA GLY A 145 31.27 11.17 -40.48
C GLY A 145 29.96 10.67 -41.11
N VAL A 146 29.75 9.36 -41.26
CA VAL A 146 28.49 8.80 -41.78
C VAL A 146 27.66 8.24 -40.63
N PRO A 147 26.37 8.63 -40.48
CA PRO A 147 25.52 8.05 -39.45
C PRO A 147 25.25 6.57 -39.75
N VAL A 148 25.71 5.68 -38.88
CA VAL A 148 25.38 4.25 -38.95
C VAL A 148 23.87 4.10 -38.72
N LYS A 149 23.18 3.59 -39.74
CA LYS A 149 21.73 3.33 -39.71
C LYS A 149 21.44 2.23 -38.69
N GLY A 150 21.08 2.62 -37.47
CA GLY A 150 20.61 1.70 -36.43
C GLY A 150 19.33 0.96 -36.84
N PRO A 151 19.02 -0.20 -36.23
CA PRO A 151 17.83 -0.97 -36.57
C PRO A 151 16.57 -0.15 -36.32
N SER A 152 15.63 -0.26 -37.26
CA SER A 152 14.40 0.52 -37.39
C SER A 152 13.55 0.61 -36.11
N SER A 153 13.23 1.86 -35.74
CA SER A 153 11.96 2.33 -35.19
C SER A 153 10.92 1.27 -34.77
N PHE A 154 10.76 1.08 -33.45
CA PHE A 154 9.58 0.45 -32.83
C PHE A 154 8.84 1.40 -31.87
N PHE A 155 8.95 2.72 -32.08
CA PHE A 155 7.99 3.65 -31.48
C PHE A 155 6.72 3.63 -32.33
N HIS A 156 5.80 2.72 -32.00
CA HIS A 156 4.40 2.96 -32.30
C HIS A 156 3.90 4.04 -31.34
N ASP A 157 3.82 5.23 -31.92
CA ASP A 157 2.91 6.32 -31.63
C ASP A 157 1.85 6.03 -30.55
N ARG A 158 1.98 6.69 -29.41
CA ARG A 158 0.86 6.85 -28.46
C ARG A 158 1.03 8.14 -27.65
N TYR A 159 1.04 9.25 -28.36
CA TYR A 159 0.69 10.56 -27.80
C TYR A 159 -0.28 11.27 -28.75
N VAL A 160 -1.54 10.82 -28.74
CA VAL A 160 -2.71 11.62 -29.09
C VAL A 160 -3.83 11.25 -28.13
#